data_AF-A0A962R9N3-F1
#
_entry.id   AF-A0A962R9N3-F1
#
_cell.length_a   1.000
_cell.length_b   1.000
_cell.length_c   1.000
_cell.angle_alpha   90.00
_cell.angle_beta   90.00
_cell.angle_gamma   90.00
#
_symmetry.space_group_name_H-M   'P 1'
#
loop_
_entity.id
_entity.type
_entity.pdbx_description
1 polymer ?
#
loop_
_entity_poly.entity_id
_entity_poly.type
_entity_poly.pdbx_seq_one_letter_code
_entity_poly.pdbx_strand_id
1 'polypeptide(L)'
;ITMPHASSGMVRGLLGIAELDRVADELQGEVDADRRHIDELQASIEAIDDQLGTLNVEESALAELQAALSSCGDDARDAQRRVAVASARRAQLEELGSDVETQVNGILSSDVETRFRHWQERADHLGEQVSTLEEACLVAESDPPGTAPGTDLIAWIGGLRDRVAAFAAIRARADVHAEEEKQWLGRKPLSSDTEADPEAEADVAPVSDHDDSYPAQRAHIEQELAGLPGKRRVFRLLAFFGLVIAVATITVRWLLAPEVALPEGEQLVAQLRVWFPNWDPQTVESLLAMRWTAGGALTIGLLSILRGSALSRRIRRLRFERERLDAHALEAREHIDLIAEIDEHPMSKQLESLRALHDPDIDDALDAFTEGDGKALIDAEALAAWREPLADDRDMFREDLDTLLDTLGKSVAEARHGADTSDRALADAETAVENEERRRAEAEALSERQRGLRGQLQEPRERIKLRKLGLDQIRGTCRRIYNDFNVQMRDYLVRIVPLFTEGRYRHLKIDDEFKVQVFSNDKNDFVELEELSSGTHRQLVLGVRLALSQAMVDAQSHGAQSMILDEPFAFFDRERIRQTLETLPTVSDEISQIWVISQEFDEASFDLHLACRRDSDTLIASA
;
A
#
# COMPACT_ATOMS: atom_id res chain seq x y z
N ILE A 1 -90.52 49.12 -39.23
CA ILE A 1 -90.35 47.68 -38.97
C ILE A 1 -89.07 47.27 -39.68
N THR A 2 -87.98 47.07 -38.93
CA THR A 2 -86.66 46.75 -39.46
C THR A 2 -86.51 45.26 -39.74
N MET A 3 -85.73 44.93 -40.75
CA MET A 3 -85.39 43.54 -41.12
C MET A 3 -84.48 42.94 -40.05
N PRO A 4 -84.64 41.65 -39.69
CA PRO A 4 -83.64 40.96 -38.89
C PRO A 4 -82.35 40.87 -39.71
N HIS A 5 -81.27 41.48 -39.21
CA HIS A 5 -79.93 41.32 -39.79
C HIS A 5 -79.42 39.88 -39.56
N ALA A 6 -78.70 39.29 -40.51
CA ALA A 6 -78.08 37.96 -40.34
C ALA A 6 -77.16 37.83 -39.14
N SER A 7 -76.47 38.93 -38.82
CA SER A 7 -75.58 39.05 -37.68
C SER A 7 -76.33 39.17 -36.36
N SER A 8 -77.66 39.28 -36.40
CA SER A 8 -78.51 39.26 -35.22
C SER A 8 -78.32 37.91 -34.53
N GLY A 9 -77.87 37.94 -33.28
CA GLY A 9 -77.72 36.75 -32.44
C GLY A 9 -78.99 35.87 -32.38
N MET A 10 -80.15 36.43 -32.72
CA MET A 10 -81.41 35.71 -32.88
C MET A 10 -81.35 34.67 -34.00
N VAL A 11 -80.94 35.03 -35.23
CA VAL A 11 -80.88 34.09 -36.37
C VAL A 11 -79.80 33.03 -36.12
N ARG A 12 -78.63 33.44 -35.62
CA ARG A 12 -77.55 32.50 -35.27
C ARG A 12 -77.95 31.57 -34.12
N GLY A 13 -78.73 32.04 -33.15
CA GLY A 13 -79.29 31.22 -32.09
C GLY A 13 -80.33 30.21 -32.60
N LEU A 14 -81.21 30.64 -33.50
CA LEU A 14 -82.23 29.78 -34.11
C LEU A 14 -81.64 28.70 -35.02
N LEU A 15 -80.50 28.96 -35.67
CA LEU A 15 -79.79 27.96 -36.46
C LEU A 15 -78.92 27.01 -35.63
N GLY A 16 -78.90 27.15 -34.30
CA GLY A 16 -78.01 26.40 -33.40
C GLY A 16 -76.53 26.78 -33.52
N ILE A 17 -76.19 27.77 -34.35
CA ILE A 17 -74.81 28.23 -34.57
C ILE A 17 -74.27 28.93 -33.31
N ALA A 18 -75.12 29.60 -32.53
CA ALA A 18 -74.68 30.29 -31.31
C ALA A 18 -74.03 29.34 -30.27
N GLU A 19 -74.53 28.11 -30.14
CA GLU A 19 -73.94 27.10 -29.25
C GLU A 19 -72.60 26.58 -29.79
N LEU A 20 -72.50 26.39 -31.11
CA LEU A 20 -71.25 26.01 -31.76
C LEU A 20 -70.18 27.12 -31.64
N ASP A 21 -70.57 28.38 -31.81
CA ASP A 21 -69.69 29.53 -31.64
C ASP A 21 -69.20 29.62 -30.18
N ARG A 22 -70.08 29.37 -29.20
CA ARG A 22 -69.70 29.31 -27.78
C ARG A 22 -68.65 28.21 -27.51
N VAL A 23 -68.86 27.00 -28.03
CA VAL A 23 -67.89 25.90 -27.88
C VAL A 23 -66.57 26.24 -28.58
N ALA A 24 -66.63 26.91 -29.75
CA ALA A 24 -65.43 27.38 -30.43
C ALA A 24 -64.67 28.43 -29.60
N ASP A 25 -65.35 29.38 -28.97
CA ASP A 25 -64.72 30.36 -28.11
C ASP A 25 -64.07 29.72 -26.87
N GLU A 26 -64.71 28.71 -26.28
CA GLU A 26 -64.15 27.93 -25.16
C GLU A 26 -62.88 27.17 -25.58
N LEU A 27 -62.93 26.43 -26.69
CA LEU A 27 -61.76 25.73 -27.24
C LEU A 27 -60.63 26.69 -27.61
N GLN A 28 -60.96 27.88 -28.11
CA GLN A 28 -59.97 28.91 -28.41
C GLN A 28 -59.30 29.41 -27.12
N GLY A 29 -60.07 29.64 -26.05
CA GLY A 29 -59.56 29.97 -24.72
C GLY A 29 -58.63 28.89 -24.15
N GLU A 30 -58.97 27.61 -24.33
CA GLU A 30 -58.10 26.49 -23.93
C GLU A 30 -56.81 26.43 -24.74
N VAL A 31 -56.86 26.68 -26.05
CA VAL A 31 -55.66 26.76 -26.90
C VAL A 31 -54.73 27.88 -26.42
N ASP A 32 -55.29 29.04 -26.07
CA ASP A 32 -54.49 30.18 -25.59
C ASP A 32 -53.96 29.96 -24.17
N ALA A 33 -54.62 29.15 -23.34
CA ALA A 33 -54.09 28.67 -22.07
C ALA A 33 -52.90 27.71 -22.26
N ASP A 34 -53.02 26.70 -23.13
CA ASP A 34 -51.92 25.78 -23.43
C ASP A 34 -50.71 26.51 -24.05
N ARG A 35 -50.95 27.53 -24.90
CA ARG A 35 -49.88 28.36 -25.47
C ARG A 35 -49.09 29.07 -24.39
N ARG A 36 -49.78 29.75 -23.45
CA ARG A 36 -49.12 30.40 -22.31
C ARG A 36 -48.30 29.42 -21.49
N HIS A 37 -48.84 28.22 -21.26
CA HIS A 37 -48.12 27.17 -20.55
C HIS A 37 -46.86 26.69 -21.30
N ILE A 38 -46.94 26.55 -22.63
CA ILE A 38 -45.77 26.25 -23.47
C ILE A 38 -44.72 27.36 -23.35
N ASP A 39 -45.13 28.63 -23.43
CA ASP A 39 -44.22 29.77 -23.35
C ASP A 39 -43.50 29.80 -21.99
N GLU A 40 -44.20 29.52 -20.88
CA GLU A 40 -43.61 29.40 -19.53
C GLU A 40 -42.59 28.25 -19.43
N LEU A 41 -42.91 27.08 -19.98
CA LEU A 41 -42.01 25.93 -20.02
C LEU A 41 -40.78 26.23 -20.89
N GLN A 42 -40.95 26.90 -22.03
CA GLN A 42 -39.84 27.31 -22.91
C GLN A 42 -38.92 28.31 -22.23
N ALA A 43 -39.46 29.32 -21.55
CA ALA A 43 -38.67 30.27 -20.77
C ALA A 43 -37.87 29.57 -19.66
N SER A 44 -38.46 28.55 -19.01
CA SER A 44 -37.77 27.75 -18.00
C SER A 44 -36.65 26.89 -18.60
N ILE A 45 -36.84 26.34 -19.81
CA ILE A 45 -35.81 25.58 -20.54
C ILE A 45 -34.65 26.50 -20.95
N GLU A 46 -34.96 27.70 -21.45
CA GLU A 46 -33.97 28.69 -21.87
C GLU A 46 -33.12 29.16 -20.67
N ALA A 47 -33.74 29.40 -19.51
CA ALA A 47 -33.02 29.72 -18.28
C ALA A 47 -32.05 28.59 -17.85
N ILE A 48 -32.43 27.32 -18.07
CA ILE A 48 -31.54 26.18 -17.78
C ILE A 48 -30.43 26.08 -18.84
N ASP A 49 -30.73 26.32 -20.12
CA ASP A 49 -29.72 26.38 -21.19
C ASP A 49 -28.64 27.44 -20.87
N ASP A 50 -29.05 28.62 -20.39
CA ASP A 50 -28.14 29.68 -19.95
C ASP A 50 -27.26 29.21 -18.77
N GLN A 51 -27.86 28.56 -17.76
CA GLN A 51 -27.11 28.00 -16.62
C GLN A 51 -26.09 26.95 -17.06
N LEU A 52 -26.49 26.01 -17.94
CA LEU A 52 -25.59 25.01 -18.52
C LEU A 52 -24.43 25.66 -19.29
N GLY A 53 -24.72 26.74 -20.03
CA GLY A 53 -23.71 27.53 -20.73
C GLY A 53 -22.69 28.16 -19.75
N THR A 54 -23.15 28.69 -18.62
CA THR A 54 -22.23 29.27 -17.59
C THR A 54 -21.36 28.22 -16.90
N LEU A 55 -21.84 26.99 -16.77
CA LEU A 55 -21.07 25.90 -16.16
C LEU A 55 -19.91 25.43 -17.03
N ASN A 56 -19.88 25.73 -18.34
CA ASN A 56 -18.80 25.47 -19.30
C ASN A 56 -18.00 24.17 -19.02
N VAL A 57 -18.72 23.05 -18.96
CA VAL A 57 -18.16 21.73 -18.68
C VAL A 57 -17.62 21.13 -19.97
N GLU A 58 -16.29 21.01 -20.07
CA GLU A 58 -15.63 20.34 -21.20
C GLU A 58 -15.46 18.85 -20.90
N GLU A 59 -15.56 18.00 -21.93
CA GLU A 59 -15.55 16.55 -21.77
C GLU A 59 -14.18 16.00 -21.29
N SER A 60 -13.07 16.60 -21.75
CA SER A 60 -11.70 16.16 -21.41
C SER A 60 -11.15 16.75 -20.10
N ALA A 61 -11.69 17.87 -19.61
CA ALA A 61 -11.13 18.60 -18.48
C ALA A 61 -10.96 17.75 -17.21
N LEU A 62 -11.95 16.91 -16.86
CA LEU A 62 -11.83 16.04 -15.69
C LEU A 62 -10.73 14.98 -15.85
N ALA A 63 -10.58 14.40 -17.05
CA ALA A 63 -9.54 13.40 -17.30
C ALA A 63 -8.14 14.02 -17.21
N GLU A 64 -7.98 15.25 -17.71
CA GLU A 64 -6.74 16.01 -17.61
C GLU A 64 -6.41 16.37 -16.15
N LEU A 65 -7.40 16.82 -15.38
CA LEU A 65 -7.23 17.11 -13.95
C LEU A 65 -6.92 15.86 -13.13
N GLN A 66 -7.57 14.72 -13.43
CA GLN A 66 -7.27 13.44 -12.79
C GLN A 66 -5.86 12.94 -13.11
N ALA A 67 -5.39 13.13 -14.35
CA ALA A 67 -4.02 12.83 -14.73
C ALA A 67 -3.02 13.72 -13.97
N ALA A 68 -3.29 15.03 -13.87
CA ALA A 68 -2.48 15.95 -13.09
C ALA A 68 -2.45 15.58 -11.60
N LEU A 69 -3.60 15.23 -11.01
CA LEU A 69 -3.72 14.76 -9.64
C LEU A 69 -2.85 13.51 -9.39
N SER A 70 -2.88 12.55 -10.32
CA SER A 70 -2.05 11.35 -10.22
C SER A 70 -0.55 11.68 -10.25
N SER A 71 -0.12 12.58 -11.14
CA SER A 71 1.26 13.07 -11.22
C SER A 71 1.68 13.77 -9.92
N CYS A 72 0.86 14.70 -9.42
CA CYS A 72 1.13 15.40 -8.16
C CYS A 72 1.19 14.43 -6.98
N GLY A 73 0.35 13.38 -6.98
CA GLY A 73 0.38 12.34 -5.95
C GLY A 73 1.67 11.52 -5.97
N ASP A 74 2.20 11.20 -7.15
CA ASP A 74 3.49 10.52 -7.29
C ASP A 74 4.65 11.42 -6.85
N ASP A 75 4.65 12.69 -7.26
CA ASP A 75 5.64 13.69 -6.87
C ASP A 75 5.67 13.90 -5.34
N ALA A 76 4.51 13.97 -4.69
CA ALA A 76 4.38 14.10 -3.24
C ALA A 76 4.96 12.87 -2.51
N ARG A 77 4.63 11.66 -2.97
CA ARG A 77 5.20 10.41 -2.39
C ARG A 77 6.71 10.35 -2.56
N ASP A 78 7.23 10.76 -3.71
CA ASP A 78 8.67 10.78 -3.96
C ASP A 78 9.39 11.83 -3.12
N ALA A 79 8.80 13.01 -2.94
CA ALA A 79 9.33 14.03 -2.05
C ALA A 79 9.35 13.55 -0.58
N GLN A 80 8.27 12.93 -0.09
CA GLN A 80 8.23 12.35 1.25
C GLN A 80 9.23 11.20 1.43
N ARG A 81 9.43 10.36 0.40
CA ARG A 81 10.50 9.34 0.42
C ARG A 81 11.89 9.96 0.57
N ARG A 82 12.19 11.05 -0.14
CA ARG A 82 13.48 11.76 0.01
C ARG A 82 13.66 12.30 1.43
N VAL A 83 12.61 12.85 2.04
CA VAL A 83 12.64 13.30 3.45
C VAL A 83 12.91 12.13 4.39
N ALA A 84 12.23 11.00 4.21
CA ALA A 84 12.40 9.82 5.04
C ALA A 84 13.84 9.28 4.94
N VAL A 85 14.38 9.15 3.73
CA VAL A 85 15.76 8.70 3.51
C VAL A 85 16.77 9.66 4.12
N ALA A 86 16.65 10.97 3.88
CA ALA A 86 17.58 11.96 4.41
C ALA A 86 17.53 12.04 5.95
N SER A 87 16.35 11.94 6.55
CA SER A 87 16.19 11.97 8.01
C SER A 87 16.67 10.68 8.69
N ALA A 88 16.38 9.51 8.11
CA ALA A 88 16.89 8.23 8.59
C ALA A 88 18.42 8.20 8.55
N ARG A 89 19.01 8.72 7.46
CA ARG A 89 20.46 8.83 7.32
C ARG A 89 21.09 9.70 8.40
N ARG A 90 20.53 10.89 8.64
CA ARG A 90 21.02 11.78 9.70
C ARG A 90 20.96 11.10 11.06
N ALA A 91 19.85 10.44 11.37
CA ALA A 91 19.68 9.71 12.63
C ALA A 91 20.70 8.57 12.79
N GLN A 92 20.96 7.82 11.72
CA GLN A 92 21.96 6.75 11.71
C GLN A 92 23.37 7.27 12.01
N LEU A 93 23.76 8.40 11.42
CA LEU A 93 25.08 9.01 11.68
C LEU A 93 25.20 9.58 13.10
N GLU A 94 24.12 10.14 13.64
CA GLU A 94 24.08 10.63 15.02
C GLU A 94 24.22 9.47 16.03
N GLU A 95 23.55 8.34 15.78
CA GLU A 95 23.67 7.13 16.59
C GLU A 95 25.09 6.53 16.53
N LEU A 96 25.63 6.29 15.32
CA LEU A 96 26.98 5.76 15.14
C LEU A 96 28.05 6.67 15.75
N GLY A 97 27.88 7.99 15.65
CA GLY A 97 28.79 8.95 16.27
C GLY A 97 28.80 8.86 17.80
N SER A 98 27.61 8.79 18.42
CA SER A 98 27.47 8.63 19.87
C SER A 98 28.07 7.30 20.36
N ASP A 99 27.94 6.24 19.57
CA ASP A 99 28.51 4.93 19.88
C ASP A 99 30.05 4.97 19.87
N VAL A 100 30.64 5.57 18.82
CA VAL A 100 32.09 5.77 18.73
C VAL A 100 32.62 6.57 19.92
N GLU A 101 31.95 7.67 20.30
CA GLU A 101 32.33 8.45 21.48
C GLU A 101 32.27 7.63 22.77
N THR A 102 31.25 6.79 22.92
CA THR A 102 31.08 5.93 24.10
C THR A 102 32.22 4.93 24.21
N GLN A 103 32.62 4.31 23.11
CA GLN A 103 33.75 3.37 23.10
C GLN A 103 35.08 4.08 23.36
N VAL A 104 35.33 5.23 22.73
CA VAL A 104 36.55 6.02 22.95
C VAL A 104 36.65 6.46 24.42
N ASN A 105 35.55 6.92 25.03
CA ASN A 105 35.51 7.25 26.46
C ASN A 105 35.72 6.02 27.36
N GLY A 106 35.24 4.85 26.95
CA GLY A 106 35.54 3.56 27.60
C GLY A 106 37.03 3.21 27.57
N ILE A 107 37.72 3.51 26.47
CA ILE A 107 39.16 3.32 26.32
C ILE A 107 39.94 4.33 27.17
N LEU A 108 39.55 5.62 27.14
CA LEU A 108 40.18 6.68 27.93
C LEU A 108 40.07 6.42 29.45
N SER A 109 38.99 5.78 29.89
CA SER A 109 38.75 5.41 31.30
C SER A 109 39.37 4.08 31.72
N SER A 110 39.94 3.30 30.81
CA SER A 110 40.62 2.04 31.13
C SER A 110 41.93 2.29 31.87
N ASP A 111 42.57 1.27 32.43
CA ASP A 111 43.88 1.39 33.08
C ASP A 111 44.75 0.15 32.79
N VAL A 112 45.95 0.11 33.37
CA VAL A 112 46.87 -1.03 33.25
C VAL A 112 46.30 -2.31 33.90
N GLU A 113 45.34 -2.19 34.81
CA GLU A 113 44.65 -3.32 35.45
C GLU A 113 43.51 -3.90 34.58
N THR A 114 43.20 -3.25 33.46
CA THR A 114 42.16 -3.71 32.54
C THR A 114 42.58 -5.02 31.89
N ARG A 115 41.68 -6.00 31.94
CA ARG A 115 41.90 -7.34 31.36
C ARG A 115 42.17 -7.27 29.87
N PHE A 116 43.09 -8.10 29.38
CA PHE A 116 43.46 -8.15 27.97
C PHE A 116 42.26 -8.38 27.04
N ARG A 117 41.35 -9.27 27.45
CA ARG A 117 40.11 -9.56 26.71
C ARG A 117 39.25 -8.31 26.49
N HIS A 118 39.14 -7.42 27.48
CA HIS A 118 38.36 -6.19 27.33
C HIS A 118 39.05 -5.18 26.39
N TRP A 119 40.39 -5.16 26.35
CA TRP A 119 41.14 -4.37 25.37
C TRP A 119 40.89 -4.87 23.94
N GLN A 120 40.87 -6.18 23.75
CA GLN A 120 40.58 -6.81 22.47
C GLN A 120 39.14 -6.54 22.01
N GLU A 121 38.16 -6.82 22.87
CA GLU A 121 36.72 -6.59 22.58
C GLU A 121 36.45 -5.13 22.22
N ARG A 122 37.05 -4.17 22.94
CA ARG A 122 36.90 -2.73 22.65
C ARG A 122 37.58 -2.30 21.35
N ALA A 123 38.77 -2.83 21.05
CA ALA A 123 39.47 -2.54 19.80
C ALA A 123 38.68 -3.05 18.58
N ASP A 124 38.13 -4.25 18.68
CA ASP A 124 37.34 -4.87 17.62
C ASP A 124 36.00 -4.13 17.42
N HIS A 125 35.27 -3.83 18.50
CA HIS A 125 34.01 -3.08 18.43
C HIS A 125 34.19 -1.66 17.90
N LEU A 126 35.20 -0.93 18.38
CA LEU A 126 35.47 0.43 17.91
C LEU A 126 35.91 0.43 16.43
N GLY A 127 36.70 -0.56 16.01
CA GLY A 127 37.09 -0.73 14.61
C GLY A 127 35.90 -0.99 13.68
N GLU A 128 34.97 -1.86 14.08
CA GLU A 128 33.74 -2.15 13.32
C GLU A 128 32.83 -0.90 13.21
N GLN A 129 32.65 -0.17 14.32
CA GLN A 129 31.80 1.02 14.35
C GLN A 129 32.36 2.17 13.51
N VAL A 130 33.68 2.42 13.59
CA VAL A 130 34.33 3.46 12.79
C VAL A 130 34.32 3.09 11.30
N SER A 131 34.53 1.81 10.95
CA SER A 131 34.40 1.36 9.56
C SER A 131 32.97 1.50 9.03
N THR A 132 31.96 1.21 9.86
CA THR A 132 30.55 1.36 9.48
C THR A 132 30.18 2.84 9.31
N LEU A 133 30.73 3.70 10.15
CA LEU A 133 30.56 5.16 10.06
C LEU A 133 31.22 5.72 8.80
N GLU A 134 32.44 5.28 8.48
CA GLU A 134 33.14 5.67 7.25
C GLU A 134 32.34 5.26 6.00
N GLU A 135 31.81 4.04 5.97
CA GLU A 135 30.94 3.57 4.87
C GLU A 135 29.66 4.43 4.77
N ALA A 136 29.03 4.75 5.90
CA ALA A 136 27.85 5.61 5.95
C ALA A 136 28.14 7.06 5.49
N CYS A 137 29.35 7.56 5.74
CA CYS A 137 29.86 8.86 5.29
C CYS A 137 30.23 8.85 3.80
N LEU A 138 30.86 7.78 3.28
CA LEU A 138 31.23 7.64 1.87
C LEU A 138 30.00 7.58 0.95
N VAL A 139 28.92 6.96 1.41
CA VAL A 139 27.64 6.96 0.70
C VAL A 139 26.97 8.36 0.76
N ALA A 140 27.51 9.32 1.53
CA ALA A 140 26.87 10.61 1.82
C ALA A 140 27.14 11.71 0.83
N GLU A 141 28.21 11.59 0.08
CA GLU A 141 28.70 12.68 -0.73
C GLU A 141 28.84 12.26 -2.19
N SER A 142 28.19 13.04 -3.05
CA SER A 142 28.58 13.14 -4.46
C SER A 142 29.83 14.03 -4.63
N ASP A 143 30.26 14.76 -3.58
CA ASP A 143 31.47 15.58 -3.53
C ASP A 143 31.82 15.97 -2.06
N PRO A 144 32.85 15.37 -1.43
CA PRO A 144 33.25 15.71 -0.06
C PRO A 144 33.92 17.07 0.06
N PRO A 145 33.51 17.96 0.97
CA PRO A 145 34.38 18.99 1.48
C PRO A 145 35.28 18.37 2.55
N GLY A 146 36.43 17.84 2.14
CA GLY A 146 37.49 17.44 3.07
C GLY A 146 37.43 15.99 3.56
N THR A 147 38.51 15.60 4.24
CA THR A 147 38.78 14.25 4.77
C THR A 147 37.61 13.73 5.60
N ALA A 148 37.23 12.46 5.41
CA ALA A 148 36.18 11.83 6.18
C ALA A 148 36.47 11.94 7.70
N PRO A 149 35.46 12.23 8.53
CA PRO A 149 35.64 12.33 9.97
C PRO A 149 36.23 11.02 10.53
N GLY A 150 37.27 11.14 11.35
CA GLY A 150 37.86 10.00 12.06
C GLY A 150 39.04 9.31 11.36
N THR A 151 39.64 9.92 10.33
CA THR A 151 40.86 9.39 9.70
C THR A 151 41.99 9.15 10.73
N ASP A 152 42.16 10.07 11.68
CA ASP A 152 43.16 9.96 12.74
C ASP A 152 42.77 8.93 13.82
N LEU A 153 41.47 8.82 14.14
CA LEU A 153 40.93 7.75 14.99
C LEU A 153 41.20 6.36 14.39
N ILE A 154 41.02 6.18 13.08
CA ILE A 154 41.31 4.92 12.37
C ILE A 154 42.78 4.55 12.52
N ALA A 155 43.69 5.52 12.34
CA ALA A 155 45.12 5.30 12.51
C ALA A 155 45.47 4.91 13.96
N TRP A 156 44.85 5.55 14.95
CA TRP A 156 45.04 5.22 16.36
C TRP A 156 44.50 3.81 16.70
N ILE A 157 43.31 3.45 16.19
CA ILE A 157 42.70 2.12 16.37
C ILE A 157 43.55 1.03 15.72
N GLY A 158 44.13 1.29 14.54
CA GLY A 158 45.09 0.40 13.90
C GLY A 158 46.28 0.12 14.82
N GLY A 159 46.83 1.17 15.43
CA GLY A 159 47.89 1.04 16.43
C GLY A 159 47.48 0.24 17.68
N LEU A 160 46.26 0.39 18.19
CA LEU A 160 45.75 -0.44 19.30
C LEU A 160 45.62 -1.91 18.88
N ARG A 161 45.06 -2.17 17.69
CA ARG A 161 44.85 -3.53 17.17
C ARG A 161 46.17 -4.26 16.93
N ASP A 162 47.18 -3.57 16.40
CA ASP A 162 48.51 -4.15 16.19
C ASP A 162 49.18 -4.55 17.51
N ARG A 163 49.04 -3.72 18.55
CA ARG A 163 49.58 -4.01 19.90
C ARG A 163 48.85 -5.17 20.57
N VAL A 164 47.52 -5.22 20.46
CA VAL A 164 46.70 -6.35 20.94
C VAL A 164 47.07 -7.63 20.18
N ALA A 165 47.27 -7.57 18.86
CA ALA A 165 47.68 -8.69 18.05
C ALA A 165 49.09 -9.19 18.39
N ALA A 166 50.03 -8.29 18.69
CA ALA A 166 51.38 -8.65 19.12
C ALA A 166 51.36 -9.46 20.43
N PHE A 167 50.54 -9.07 21.40
CA PHE A 167 50.36 -9.84 22.64
C PHE A 167 49.66 -11.18 22.38
N ALA A 168 48.61 -11.20 21.54
CA ALA A 168 47.92 -12.43 21.15
C ALA A 168 48.87 -13.42 20.44
N ALA A 169 49.86 -12.95 19.68
CA ALA A 169 50.87 -13.81 19.07
C ALA A 169 51.81 -14.45 20.10
N ILE A 170 52.13 -13.76 21.19
CA ILE A 170 52.90 -14.32 22.31
C ILE A 170 52.06 -15.37 23.04
N ARG A 171 50.78 -15.08 23.27
CA ARG A 171 49.81 -16.03 23.82
C ARG A 171 49.73 -17.32 23.00
N ALA A 172 49.62 -17.19 21.68
CA ALA A 172 49.59 -18.34 20.78
C ALA A 172 50.87 -19.21 20.86
N ARG A 173 52.04 -18.61 21.10
CA ARG A 173 53.29 -19.36 21.33
C ARG A 173 53.27 -20.11 22.66
N ALA A 174 52.75 -19.48 23.72
CA ALA A 174 52.57 -20.14 25.01
C ALA A 174 51.57 -21.30 24.93
N ASP A 175 50.49 -21.15 24.17
CA ASP A 175 49.52 -22.23 23.95
C ASP A 175 50.13 -23.43 23.19
N VAL A 176 51.01 -23.16 22.21
CA VAL A 176 51.78 -24.20 21.51
C VAL A 176 52.72 -24.92 22.48
N HIS A 177 53.48 -24.17 23.30
CA HIS A 177 54.35 -24.74 24.34
C HIS A 177 53.57 -25.63 25.32
N ALA A 178 52.41 -25.17 25.79
CA ALA A 178 51.53 -25.96 26.66
C ALA A 178 51.03 -27.26 25.98
N GLU A 179 50.77 -27.23 24.67
CA GLU A 179 50.32 -28.41 23.94
C GLU A 179 51.45 -29.43 23.70
N GLU A 180 52.68 -28.96 23.44
CA GLU A 180 53.88 -29.80 23.37
C GLU A 180 54.16 -30.51 24.71
N GLU A 181 54.02 -29.79 25.83
CA GLU A 181 54.15 -30.37 27.18
C GLU A 181 53.04 -31.39 27.50
N LYS A 182 51.79 -31.13 27.11
CA LYS A 182 50.68 -32.11 27.23
C LYS A 182 50.96 -33.36 26.42
N GLN A 183 51.47 -33.21 25.20
CA GLN A 183 51.82 -34.32 24.31
C GLN A 183 52.95 -35.16 24.91
N TRP A 184 54.00 -34.53 25.45
CA TRP A 184 55.09 -35.22 26.12
C TRP A 184 54.63 -35.96 27.40
N LEU A 185 53.70 -35.40 28.16
CA LEU A 185 53.08 -36.05 29.32
C LEU A 185 52.19 -37.26 28.97
N GLY A 186 52.00 -37.54 27.68
CA GLY A 186 51.23 -38.68 27.18
C GLY A 186 49.71 -38.48 27.22
N ARG A 187 49.24 -37.23 27.34
CA ARG A 187 47.83 -36.93 27.06
C ARG A 187 47.66 -36.88 25.54
N LYS A 188 46.87 -37.81 24.99
CA LYS A 188 46.45 -37.71 23.59
C LYS A 188 45.68 -36.40 23.39
N PRO A 189 45.81 -35.75 22.22
CA PRO A 189 45.02 -34.56 21.91
C PRO A 189 43.53 -34.90 22.07
N LEU A 190 42.76 -33.98 22.65
CA LEU A 190 41.32 -33.95 22.36
C LEU A 190 41.22 -33.60 20.87
N SER A 191 41.10 -34.62 20.02
CA SER A 191 40.68 -34.41 18.64
C SER A 191 39.27 -33.82 18.69
N SER A 192 39.15 -32.57 18.26
CA SER A 192 37.91 -31.97 17.80
C SER A 192 37.23 -32.87 16.77
N ASP A 193 35.93 -33.06 16.95
CA ASP A 193 34.90 -33.47 15.99
C ASP A 193 35.37 -33.90 14.59
N THR A 194 35.28 -35.20 14.30
CA THR A 194 34.91 -35.71 12.96
C THR A 194 34.27 -37.09 13.10
N GLU A 195 33.15 -37.24 12.40
CA GLU A 195 32.22 -38.37 12.39
C GLU A 195 32.85 -39.74 12.11
N ALA A 196 32.15 -40.75 12.60
CA ALA A 196 32.46 -42.17 12.43
C ALA A 196 32.48 -42.60 10.95
N ASP A 197 33.57 -43.26 10.54
CA ASP A 197 33.62 -44.11 9.36
C ASP A 197 34.28 -45.45 9.75
N PRO A 198 33.57 -46.61 9.69
CA PRO A 198 34.08 -47.87 10.20
C PRO A 198 34.50 -48.78 9.05
N GLU A 199 35.57 -48.48 8.31
CA GLU A 199 36.19 -49.46 7.39
C GLU A 199 37.58 -48.99 6.92
N ALA A 200 38.62 -49.36 7.66
CA ALA A 200 40.00 -49.38 7.13
C ALA A 200 40.83 -50.42 7.88
N GLU A 201 40.88 -51.62 7.29
CA GLU A 201 41.81 -52.68 7.63
C GLU A 201 43.27 -52.24 7.45
N ALA A 202 44.10 -52.70 8.39
CA ALA A 202 45.47 -53.16 8.20
C ALA A 202 46.38 -52.34 7.27
N ASP A 203 47.08 -51.38 7.86
CA ASP A 203 48.49 -51.16 7.48
C ASP A 203 49.35 -50.95 8.73
N VAL A 204 50.22 -51.93 8.98
CA VAL A 204 51.16 -51.95 10.09
C VAL A 204 52.30 -50.99 9.73
N ALA A 205 52.18 -49.74 10.17
CA ALA A 205 53.29 -48.81 10.18
C ALA A 205 54.39 -49.32 11.14
N PRO A 206 55.67 -49.22 10.77
CA PRO A 206 56.77 -49.80 11.53
C PRO A 206 56.90 -49.08 12.86
N VAL A 207 56.96 -49.86 13.95
CA VAL A 207 57.28 -49.41 15.30
C VAL A 207 58.61 -48.65 15.27
N SER A 208 58.55 -47.32 15.37
CA SER A 208 59.72 -46.49 15.65
C SER A 208 60.18 -46.81 17.06
N ASP A 209 61.39 -47.33 17.18
CA ASP A 209 61.94 -47.99 18.37
C ASP A 209 62.22 -47.06 19.59
N HIS A 210 61.75 -45.81 19.60
CA HIS A 210 61.85 -44.89 20.73
C HIS A 210 60.58 -44.04 20.88
N ASP A 211 59.69 -44.43 21.79
CA ASP A 211 58.61 -43.59 22.31
C ASP A 211 59.21 -42.66 23.38
N ASP A 212 59.34 -41.38 23.04
CA ASP A 212 59.95 -40.34 23.88
C ASP A 212 58.97 -39.70 24.89
N SER A 213 57.75 -40.23 25.02
CA SER A 213 56.80 -39.74 26.02
C SER A 213 57.25 -40.03 27.46
N TYR A 214 56.88 -39.15 28.40
CA TYR A 214 57.18 -39.33 29.82
C TYR A 214 56.78 -40.72 30.37
N PRO A 215 55.58 -41.26 30.08
CA PRO A 215 55.19 -42.60 30.52
C PRO A 215 56.12 -43.69 29.98
N ALA A 216 56.55 -43.59 28.71
CA ALA A 216 57.42 -44.57 28.07
C ALA A 216 58.87 -44.50 28.60
N GLN A 217 59.43 -43.29 28.74
CA GLN A 217 60.77 -43.09 29.31
C GLN A 217 60.84 -43.53 30.77
N ARG A 218 59.81 -43.23 31.57
CA ARG A 218 59.72 -43.68 32.96
C ARG A 218 59.63 -45.20 33.07
N ALA A 219 58.80 -45.84 32.24
CA ALA A 219 58.67 -47.30 32.21
C ALA A 219 59.98 -47.99 31.82
N HIS A 220 60.72 -47.44 30.85
CA HIS A 220 62.02 -47.96 30.43
C HIS A 220 63.05 -47.95 31.57
N ILE A 221 63.14 -46.84 32.30
CA ILE A 221 64.06 -46.70 33.44
C ILE A 221 63.67 -47.65 34.59
N GLU A 222 62.38 -47.81 34.87
CA GLU A 222 61.88 -48.75 35.88
C GLU A 222 62.19 -50.21 35.51
N GLN A 223 62.04 -50.58 34.24
CA GLN A 223 62.39 -51.91 33.71
C GLN A 223 63.90 -52.20 33.85
N GLU A 224 64.77 -51.24 33.53
CA GLU A 224 66.21 -51.39 33.74
C GLU A 224 66.57 -51.54 35.24
N LEU A 225 65.88 -50.82 36.12
CA LEU A 225 66.11 -50.86 37.57
C LEU A 225 65.69 -52.19 38.22
N ALA A 226 64.64 -52.85 37.74
CA ALA A 226 64.08 -54.06 38.34
C ALA A 226 65.06 -55.26 38.35
N GLY A 227 65.95 -55.38 37.36
CA GLY A 227 66.87 -56.52 37.20
C GLY A 227 68.25 -56.37 37.86
N LEU A 228 68.64 -55.15 38.24
CA LEU A 228 69.99 -54.83 38.74
C LEU A 228 70.27 -55.19 40.22
N PRO A 229 69.32 -55.08 41.19
CA PRO A 229 69.63 -55.33 42.60
C PRO A 229 69.94 -56.81 42.90
N GLY A 230 69.33 -57.75 42.15
CA GLY A 230 69.63 -59.18 42.25
C GLY A 230 71.08 -59.49 41.87
N LYS A 231 71.55 -58.96 40.73
CA LYS A 231 72.93 -59.12 40.25
C LYS A 231 73.96 -58.53 41.22
N ARG A 232 73.64 -57.40 41.86
CA ARG A 232 74.50 -56.77 42.89
C ARG A 232 74.68 -57.64 44.14
N ARG A 233 73.68 -58.41 44.56
CA ARG A 233 73.83 -59.36 45.70
C ARG A 233 74.78 -60.49 45.35
N VAL A 234 74.67 -61.04 44.14
CA VAL A 234 75.52 -62.16 43.66
C VAL A 234 77.00 -61.77 43.65
N PHE A 235 77.36 -60.61 43.08
CA PHE A 235 78.77 -60.18 43.04
C PHE A 235 79.34 -59.86 44.43
N ARG A 236 78.52 -59.41 45.40
CA ARG A 236 78.96 -59.22 46.79
C ARG A 236 79.25 -60.56 47.48
N LEU A 237 78.42 -61.58 47.25
CA LEU A 237 78.66 -62.92 47.80
C LEU A 237 79.93 -63.54 47.20
N LEU A 238 80.12 -63.46 45.88
CA LEU A 238 81.33 -63.96 45.20
C LEU A 238 82.61 -63.27 45.70
N ALA A 239 82.56 -61.95 45.91
CA ALA A 239 83.66 -61.20 46.51
C ALA A 239 84.01 -61.70 47.91
N PHE A 240 83.00 -61.92 48.76
CA PHE A 240 83.18 -62.39 50.12
C PHE A 240 83.81 -63.79 50.17
N PHE A 241 83.24 -64.76 49.43
CA PHE A 241 83.77 -66.12 49.41
C PHE A 241 85.17 -66.19 48.79
N GLY A 242 85.44 -65.46 47.71
CA GLY A 242 86.77 -65.40 47.11
C GLY A 242 87.85 -64.89 48.08
N LEU A 243 87.52 -63.84 48.85
CA LEU A 243 88.45 -63.30 49.84
C LEU A 243 88.65 -64.24 51.04
N VAL A 244 87.59 -64.87 51.52
CA VAL A 244 87.67 -65.83 52.63
C VAL A 244 88.51 -67.05 52.25
N ILE A 245 88.34 -67.60 51.05
CA ILE A 245 89.13 -68.74 50.55
C ILE A 245 90.61 -68.35 50.42
N ALA A 246 90.91 -67.15 49.90
CA ALA A 246 92.27 -66.67 49.78
C ALA A 246 92.95 -66.49 51.15
N VAL A 247 92.26 -65.91 52.12
CA VAL A 247 92.81 -65.76 53.49
C VAL A 247 93.02 -67.13 54.13
N ALA A 248 92.03 -68.03 54.06
CA ALA A 248 92.11 -69.36 54.65
C ALA A 248 93.31 -70.16 54.12
N THR A 249 93.51 -70.16 52.79
CA THR A 249 94.64 -70.84 52.14
C THR A 249 96.00 -70.24 52.52
N ILE A 250 96.09 -68.92 52.67
CA ILE A 250 97.31 -68.25 53.14
C ILE A 250 97.61 -68.61 54.61
N THR A 251 96.60 -68.61 55.49
CA THR A 251 96.78 -68.99 56.90
C THR A 251 97.20 -70.44 57.06
N VAL A 252 96.60 -71.36 56.30
CA VAL A 252 97.00 -72.79 56.31
C VAL A 252 98.45 -72.93 55.87
N ARG A 253 98.87 -72.25 54.80
CA ARG A 253 100.27 -72.24 54.37
C ARG A 253 101.21 -71.69 55.44
N TRP A 254 100.81 -70.63 56.14
CA TRP A 254 101.64 -70.02 57.18
C TRP A 254 101.84 -70.96 58.38
N LEU A 255 100.78 -71.67 58.80
CA LEU A 255 100.88 -72.67 59.88
C LEU A 255 101.78 -73.86 59.54
N LEU A 256 101.91 -74.19 58.25
CA LEU A 256 102.71 -75.31 57.76
C LEU A 256 104.17 -74.94 57.43
N ALA A 257 104.58 -73.69 57.66
CA ALA A 257 105.92 -73.23 57.34
C ALA A 257 106.95 -73.80 58.35
N PRO A 258 108.08 -74.39 57.87
CA PRO A 258 109.06 -75.07 58.72
C PRO A 258 109.75 -74.15 59.74
N GLU A 259 109.71 -72.83 59.54
CA GLU A 259 110.32 -71.83 60.42
C GLU A 259 109.48 -71.52 61.68
N VAL A 260 108.21 -71.94 61.74
CA VAL A 260 107.25 -71.50 62.78
C VAL A 260 106.89 -72.62 63.78
N ALA A 261 107.47 -73.82 63.65
CA ALA A 261 107.24 -75.05 64.45
C ALA A 261 106.37 -74.92 65.73
N LEU A 262 105.04 -74.91 65.53
CA LEU A 262 104.03 -74.94 66.59
C LEU A 262 103.48 -76.37 66.76
N PRO A 263 103.19 -76.85 67.99
CA PRO A 263 102.68 -78.21 68.23
C PRO A 263 101.36 -78.52 67.50
N GLU A 264 100.54 -77.50 67.28
CA GLU A 264 99.24 -77.61 66.59
C GLU A 264 99.39 -77.90 65.08
N GLY A 265 100.52 -77.51 64.48
CA GLY A 265 100.80 -77.74 63.06
C GLY A 265 100.95 -79.24 62.73
N GLU A 266 101.59 -80.01 63.61
CA GLU A 266 101.74 -81.46 63.43
C GLU A 266 100.39 -82.20 63.53
N GLN A 267 99.50 -81.78 64.43
CA GLN A 267 98.14 -82.35 64.52
C GLN A 267 97.32 -82.08 63.25
N LEU A 268 97.46 -80.88 62.69
CA LEU A 268 96.74 -80.48 61.49
C LEU A 268 97.24 -81.23 60.25
N VAL A 269 98.56 -81.47 60.15
CA VAL A 269 99.16 -82.34 59.11
C VAL A 269 98.67 -83.79 59.26
N ALA A 270 98.59 -84.31 60.49
CA ALA A 270 98.08 -85.66 60.74
C ALA A 270 96.62 -85.82 60.32
N GLN A 271 95.75 -84.84 60.64
CA GLN A 271 94.36 -84.83 60.19
C GLN A 271 94.23 -84.68 58.67
N LEU A 272 95.04 -83.83 58.04
CA LEU A 272 95.01 -83.66 56.59
C LEU A 272 95.51 -84.90 55.85
N ARG A 273 96.46 -85.66 56.38
CA ARG A 273 96.89 -86.94 55.79
C ARG A 273 95.79 -88.00 55.79
N VAL A 274 94.81 -87.94 56.70
CA VAL A 274 93.64 -88.84 56.66
C VAL A 274 92.83 -88.60 55.38
N TRP A 275 92.70 -87.34 54.97
CA TRP A 275 91.94 -86.96 53.78
C TRP A 275 92.79 -87.00 52.51
N PHE A 276 94.12 -86.85 52.64
CA PHE A 276 95.08 -86.83 51.54
C PHE A 276 96.30 -87.71 51.86
N PRO A 277 96.23 -89.04 51.64
CA PRO A 277 97.22 -90.01 52.14
C PRO A 277 98.64 -89.84 51.58
N ASN A 278 98.75 -89.41 50.31
CA ASN A 278 100.04 -89.21 49.63
C ASN A 278 100.51 -87.75 49.67
N TRP A 279 99.84 -86.90 50.46
CA TRP A 279 100.13 -85.49 50.50
C TRP A 279 101.21 -85.20 51.54
N ASP A 280 102.34 -84.71 51.03
CA ASP A 280 103.43 -84.21 51.85
C ASP A 280 103.47 -82.66 51.76
N PRO A 281 103.28 -81.95 52.89
CA PRO A 281 103.24 -80.48 52.91
C PRO A 281 104.54 -79.81 52.47
N GLN A 282 105.67 -80.53 52.40
CA GLN A 282 106.96 -79.95 52.01
C GLN A 282 107.33 -80.18 50.53
N THR A 283 106.45 -80.79 49.74
CA THR A 283 106.66 -80.96 48.29
C THR A 283 106.43 -79.66 47.51
N VAL A 284 107.20 -79.44 46.44
CA VAL A 284 107.10 -78.23 45.62
C VAL A 284 105.72 -78.09 44.96
N GLU A 285 105.10 -79.21 44.56
CA GLU A 285 103.79 -79.21 43.89
C GLU A 285 102.66 -78.71 44.81
N SER A 286 102.65 -79.12 46.09
CA SER A 286 101.61 -78.69 47.04
C SER A 286 101.71 -77.21 47.37
N LEU A 287 102.93 -76.69 47.48
CA LEU A 287 103.20 -75.26 47.70
C LEU A 287 102.76 -74.40 46.51
N LEU A 288 102.98 -74.86 45.28
CA LEU A 288 102.50 -74.17 44.08
C LEU A 288 100.97 -74.21 43.99
N ALA A 289 100.33 -75.36 44.26
CA ALA A 289 98.87 -75.49 44.23
C ALA A 289 98.17 -74.54 45.23
N MET A 290 98.70 -74.39 46.44
CA MET A 290 98.16 -73.44 47.43
C MET A 290 98.33 -71.97 46.99
N ARG A 291 99.43 -71.62 46.31
CA ARG A 291 99.62 -70.26 45.78
C ARG A 291 98.66 -69.95 44.63
N TRP A 292 98.43 -70.90 43.73
CA TRP A 292 97.51 -70.71 42.61
C TRP A 292 96.05 -70.63 43.05
N THR A 293 95.63 -71.43 44.04
CA THR A 293 94.27 -71.36 44.60
C THR A 293 94.03 -70.06 45.37
N ALA A 294 94.97 -69.63 46.21
CA ALA A 294 94.89 -68.34 46.89
C ALA A 294 94.84 -67.16 45.89
N GLY A 295 95.72 -67.19 44.87
CA GLY A 295 95.77 -66.17 43.82
C GLY A 295 94.51 -66.14 42.96
N GLY A 296 93.98 -67.30 42.58
CA GLY A 296 92.73 -67.41 41.81
C GLY A 296 91.51 -66.92 42.58
N ALA A 297 91.39 -67.28 43.86
CA ALA A 297 90.28 -66.83 44.71
C ALA A 297 90.31 -65.30 44.93
N LEU A 298 91.50 -64.72 45.10
CA LEU A 298 91.68 -63.29 45.32
C LEU A 298 91.39 -62.47 44.05
N THR A 299 91.77 -62.96 42.86
CA THR A 299 91.45 -62.30 41.58
C THR A 299 89.95 -62.32 41.28
N ILE A 300 89.26 -63.45 41.49
CA ILE A 300 87.80 -63.55 41.37
C ILE A 300 87.09 -62.62 42.36
N GLY A 301 87.60 -62.56 43.60
CA GLY A 301 87.09 -61.67 44.63
C GLY A 301 87.19 -60.20 44.23
N LEU A 302 88.37 -59.77 43.76
CA LEU A 302 88.64 -58.40 43.33
C LEU A 302 87.81 -57.98 42.10
N LEU A 303 87.72 -58.86 41.08
CA LEU A 303 86.88 -58.63 39.90
C LEU A 303 85.40 -58.47 40.25
N SER A 304 84.92 -59.24 41.22
CA SER A 304 83.53 -59.16 41.70
C SER A 304 83.24 -57.84 42.43
N ILE A 305 84.21 -57.32 43.20
CA ILE A 305 84.11 -55.98 43.82
C ILE A 305 84.05 -54.88 42.75
N LEU A 306 84.94 -54.94 41.74
CA LEU A 306 84.95 -53.99 40.63
C LEU A 306 83.61 -53.98 39.87
N ARG A 307 83.10 -55.15 39.49
CA ARG A 307 81.77 -55.30 38.84
C ARG A 307 80.63 -54.82 39.73
N GLY A 308 80.65 -55.12 41.03
CA GLY A 308 79.67 -54.65 42.01
C GLY A 308 79.65 -53.13 42.18
N SER A 309 80.83 -52.49 42.14
CA SER A 309 80.97 -51.03 42.21
C SER A 309 80.45 -50.33 40.95
N ALA A 310 80.70 -50.92 39.76
CA ALA A 310 80.20 -50.41 38.49
C ALA A 310 78.67 -50.48 38.41
N LEU A 311 78.08 -51.59 38.85
CA LEU A 311 76.61 -51.73 38.93
C LEU A 311 75.99 -50.72 39.91
N SER A 312 76.68 -50.44 41.02
CA SER A 312 76.22 -49.45 42.02
C SER A 312 76.26 -48.01 41.50
N ARG A 313 77.17 -47.70 40.58
CA ARG A 313 77.20 -46.42 39.85
C ARG A 313 76.06 -46.34 38.84
N ARG A 314 75.81 -47.40 38.07
CA ARG A 314 74.69 -47.46 37.11
C ARG A 314 73.32 -47.31 37.77
N ILE A 315 73.07 -48.00 38.89
CA ILE A 315 71.81 -47.86 39.64
C ILE A 315 71.61 -46.42 40.15
N ARG A 316 72.68 -45.76 40.63
CA ARG A 316 72.58 -44.36 41.07
C ARG A 316 72.27 -43.41 39.91
N ARG A 317 72.91 -43.61 38.75
CA ARG A 317 72.65 -42.82 37.55
C ARG A 317 71.18 -42.95 37.11
N LEU A 318 70.66 -44.18 37.01
CA LEU A 318 69.27 -44.42 36.60
C LEU A 318 68.24 -43.86 37.60
N ARG A 319 68.53 -43.90 38.91
CA ARG A 319 67.64 -43.28 39.92
C ARG A 319 67.62 -41.75 39.80
N PHE A 320 68.79 -41.15 39.60
CA PHE A 320 68.91 -39.71 39.39
C PHE A 320 68.19 -39.28 38.09
N GLU A 321 68.30 -40.09 37.04
CA GLU A 321 67.61 -39.87 35.77
C GLU A 321 66.08 -39.96 35.93
N ARG A 322 65.58 -40.92 36.72
CA ARG A 322 64.15 -40.98 37.09
C ARG A 322 63.70 -39.76 37.88
N GLU A 323 64.44 -39.38 38.92
CA GLU A 323 64.11 -38.21 39.75
C GLU A 323 64.09 -36.92 38.93
N ARG A 324 65.01 -36.78 37.96
CA ARG A 324 65.02 -35.65 37.02
C ARG A 324 63.81 -35.64 36.09
N LEU A 325 63.40 -36.79 35.56
CA LEU A 325 62.21 -36.92 34.70
C LEU A 325 60.91 -36.65 35.47
N ASP A 326 60.80 -37.16 36.70
CA ASP A 326 59.64 -36.90 37.55
C ASP A 326 59.53 -35.42 37.95
N ALA A 327 60.65 -34.72 38.16
CA ALA A 327 60.67 -33.29 38.40
C ALA A 327 60.21 -32.48 37.17
N HIS A 328 60.72 -32.80 35.98
CA HIS A 328 60.32 -32.16 34.73
C HIS A 328 58.82 -32.37 34.41
N ALA A 329 58.27 -33.54 34.75
CA ALA A 329 56.83 -33.81 34.59
C ALA A 329 55.92 -33.07 35.58
N LEU A 330 56.45 -32.59 36.70
CA LEU A 330 55.72 -31.74 37.64
C LEU A 330 55.71 -30.29 37.14
N GLU A 331 56.88 -29.80 36.72
CA GLU A 331 57.09 -28.47 36.14
C GLU A 331 56.20 -28.23 34.90
N ALA A 332 56.19 -29.18 33.95
CA ALA A 332 55.31 -29.13 32.79
C ALA A 332 53.81 -29.08 33.13
N ARG A 333 53.37 -29.65 34.26
CA ARG A 333 51.96 -29.54 34.68
C ARG A 333 51.65 -28.17 35.26
N GLU A 334 52.58 -27.60 36.01
CA GLU A 334 52.47 -26.25 36.57
C GLU A 334 52.41 -25.20 35.46
N HIS A 335 53.22 -25.35 34.41
CA HIS A 335 53.18 -24.53 33.21
C HIS A 335 51.82 -24.57 32.51
N ILE A 336 51.25 -25.76 32.27
CA ILE A 336 49.93 -25.92 31.64
C ILE A 336 48.82 -25.24 32.47
N ASP A 337 48.82 -25.42 33.79
CA ASP A 337 47.80 -24.85 34.68
C ASP A 337 47.93 -23.31 34.73
N LEU A 338 49.16 -22.78 34.79
CA LEU A 338 49.42 -21.34 34.70
C LEU A 338 48.89 -20.76 33.39
N ILE A 339 49.17 -21.39 32.25
CA ILE A 339 48.74 -20.90 30.93
C ILE A 339 47.21 -20.89 30.80
N ALA A 340 46.51 -21.86 31.40
CA ALA A 340 45.05 -21.93 31.37
C ALA A 340 44.34 -20.82 32.17
N GLU A 341 44.93 -20.32 33.27
CA GLU A 341 44.32 -19.31 34.14
C GLU A 341 44.68 -17.86 33.78
N ILE A 342 45.57 -17.65 32.80
CA ILE A 342 46.10 -16.32 32.44
C ILE A 342 45.02 -15.35 31.94
N ASP A 343 44.00 -15.80 31.20
CA ASP A 343 43.02 -14.90 30.55
C ASP A 343 42.15 -14.10 31.53
N GLU A 344 42.01 -14.55 32.78
CA GLU A 344 41.23 -13.86 33.81
C GLU A 344 42.02 -12.73 34.52
N HIS A 345 43.31 -12.62 34.23
CA HIS A 345 44.22 -11.68 34.89
C HIS A 345 44.51 -10.42 34.03
N PRO A 346 44.84 -9.28 34.65
CA PRO A 346 45.37 -8.10 33.96
C PRO A 346 46.67 -8.40 33.21
N MET A 347 46.94 -7.69 32.11
CA MET A 347 48.09 -7.93 31.23
C MET A 347 49.43 -7.94 31.97
N SER A 348 49.61 -7.09 32.97
CA SER A 348 50.80 -7.07 33.83
C SER A 348 51.04 -8.39 34.56
N LYS A 349 49.99 -9.00 35.14
CA LYS A 349 50.05 -10.31 35.79
C LYS A 349 50.20 -11.45 34.79
N GLN A 350 49.63 -11.31 33.59
CA GLN A 350 49.80 -12.29 32.52
C GLN A 350 51.27 -12.38 32.09
N LEU A 351 51.98 -11.25 31.99
CA LEU A 351 53.42 -11.21 31.67
C LEU A 351 54.26 -11.89 32.76
N GLU A 352 53.94 -11.67 34.04
CA GLU A 352 54.62 -12.35 35.16
C GLU A 352 54.43 -13.88 35.09
N SER A 353 53.20 -14.34 34.82
CA SER A 353 52.89 -15.76 34.66
C SER A 353 53.57 -16.38 33.43
N LEU A 354 53.68 -15.65 32.32
CA LEU A 354 54.37 -16.15 31.12
C LEU A 354 55.90 -16.20 31.30
N ARG A 355 56.50 -15.24 32.02
CA ARG A 355 57.93 -15.29 32.39
C ARG A 355 58.26 -16.44 33.33
N ALA A 356 57.29 -16.90 34.12
CA ALA A 356 57.48 -18.03 35.01
C ALA A 356 57.67 -19.37 34.27
N LEU A 357 57.39 -19.43 32.97
CA LEU A 357 57.61 -20.61 32.11
C LEU A 357 59.10 -20.85 31.81
N HIS A 358 59.95 -19.83 31.93
CA HIS A 358 61.39 -19.89 31.64
C HIS A 358 61.73 -20.48 30.25
N ASP A 359 60.85 -20.29 29.27
CA ASP A 359 61.08 -20.68 27.89
C ASP A 359 61.77 -19.54 27.14
N PRO A 360 62.95 -19.77 26.53
CA PRO A 360 63.75 -18.71 25.91
C PRO A 360 63.04 -18.04 24.73
N ASP A 361 62.22 -18.75 23.97
CA ASP A 361 61.51 -18.20 22.81
C ASP A 361 60.31 -17.33 23.23
N ILE A 362 59.69 -17.65 24.38
CA ILE A 362 58.63 -16.85 25.01
C ILE A 362 59.23 -15.64 25.72
N ASP A 363 60.32 -15.81 26.48
CA ASP A 363 61.01 -14.72 27.19
C ASP A 363 61.56 -13.67 26.21
N ASP A 364 62.20 -14.08 25.11
CA ASP A 364 62.68 -13.16 24.07
C ASP A 364 61.50 -12.38 23.43
N ALA A 365 60.34 -13.02 23.25
CA ALA A 365 59.15 -12.37 22.71
C ALA A 365 58.49 -11.41 23.71
N LEU A 366 58.50 -11.74 25.00
CA LEU A 366 58.02 -10.88 26.09
C LEU A 366 58.91 -9.65 26.25
N ASP A 367 60.23 -9.81 26.15
CA ASP A 367 61.18 -8.70 26.22
C ASP A 367 61.02 -7.77 25.01
N ALA A 368 60.89 -8.32 23.80
CA ALA A 368 60.59 -7.53 22.61
C ALA A 368 59.27 -6.75 22.72
N PHE A 369 58.23 -7.34 23.32
CA PHE A 369 56.94 -6.68 23.53
C PHE A 369 56.99 -5.61 24.62
N THR A 370 57.64 -5.89 25.75
CA THR A 370 57.75 -4.93 26.88
C THR A 370 58.62 -3.72 26.53
N GLU A 371 59.63 -3.88 25.68
CA GLU A 371 60.47 -2.77 25.19
C GLU A 371 59.87 -2.03 23.98
N GLY A 372 59.04 -2.70 23.18
CA GLY A 372 58.41 -2.17 21.97
C GLY A 372 56.91 -1.86 22.12
N ASP A 373 56.10 -2.61 21.37
CA ASP A 373 54.67 -2.32 21.14
C ASP A 373 53.78 -2.51 22.38
N GLY A 374 54.22 -3.29 23.36
CA GLY A 374 53.47 -3.53 24.61
C GLY A 374 53.66 -2.47 25.68
N LYS A 375 54.73 -1.66 25.61
CA LYS A 375 55.08 -0.69 26.66
C LYS A 375 53.92 0.24 27.02
N ALA A 376 53.17 0.69 26.01
CA ALA A 376 52.03 1.58 26.19
C ALA A 376 50.81 0.92 26.86
N LEU A 377 50.74 -0.41 26.97
CA LEU A 377 49.62 -1.13 27.61
C LEU A 377 49.97 -1.60 29.04
N ILE A 378 51.25 -1.61 29.40
CA ILE A 378 51.76 -2.19 30.66
C ILE A 378 52.28 -1.11 31.61
N ASP A 379 52.80 0.00 31.08
CA ASP A 379 53.32 1.10 31.88
C ASP A 379 52.31 2.26 31.95
N ALA A 380 52.00 2.72 33.17
CA ALA A 380 50.96 3.73 33.39
C ALA A 380 51.33 5.11 32.79
N GLU A 381 52.62 5.46 32.76
CA GLU A 381 53.11 6.72 32.20
C GLU A 381 53.10 6.67 30.67
N ALA A 382 53.55 5.56 30.08
CA ALA A 382 53.49 5.32 28.64
C ALA A 382 52.05 5.22 28.11
N LEU A 383 51.14 4.60 28.87
CA LEU A 383 49.71 4.53 28.55
C LEU A 383 49.05 5.92 28.56
N ALA A 384 49.39 6.75 29.56
CA ALA A 384 48.90 8.12 29.63
C ALA A 384 49.39 8.97 28.45
N ALA A 385 50.69 8.90 28.13
CA ALA A 385 51.28 9.59 26.99
C ALA A 385 50.70 9.14 25.64
N TRP A 386 50.36 7.85 25.51
CA TRP A 386 49.77 7.31 24.28
C TRP A 386 48.29 7.65 24.09
N ARG A 387 47.56 7.89 25.18
CA ARG A 387 46.15 8.30 25.15
C ARG A 387 45.92 9.80 25.04
N GLU A 388 46.93 10.62 25.33
CA GLU A 388 46.82 12.08 25.20
C GLU A 388 46.29 12.51 23.82
N PRO A 389 46.80 11.98 22.68
CA PRO A 389 46.27 12.31 21.35
C PRO A 389 44.83 11.82 21.13
N LEU A 390 44.43 10.72 21.75
CA LEU A 390 43.09 10.12 21.55
C LEU A 390 41.98 11.05 22.04
N ALA A 391 42.23 11.83 23.10
CA ALA A 391 41.26 12.80 23.58
C ALA A 391 41.05 13.94 22.58
N ASP A 392 42.14 14.42 21.98
CA ASP A 392 42.11 15.46 20.94
C ASP A 392 41.46 14.93 19.65
N ASP A 393 41.80 13.70 19.23
CA ASP A 393 41.22 13.04 18.05
C ASP A 393 39.71 12.81 18.20
N ARG A 394 39.24 12.48 19.41
CA ARG A 394 37.80 12.37 19.73
C ARG A 394 37.09 13.72 19.57
N ASP A 395 37.67 14.78 20.12
CA ASP A 395 37.05 16.10 20.11
C ASP A 395 37.01 16.68 18.68
N MET A 396 38.07 16.47 17.90
CA MET A 396 38.11 16.80 16.48
C MET A 396 37.08 16.01 15.67
N PHE A 397 36.98 14.69 15.89
CA PHE A 397 35.95 13.85 15.26
C PHE A 397 34.53 14.35 15.57
N ARG A 398 34.26 14.76 16.81
CA ARG A 398 32.96 15.31 17.20
C ARG A 398 32.64 16.58 16.43
N GLU A 399 33.61 17.49 16.29
CA GLU A 399 33.45 18.75 15.56
C GLU A 399 33.17 18.51 14.06
N ASP A 400 33.90 17.59 13.44
CA ASP A 400 33.68 17.20 12.04
C ASP A 400 32.30 16.54 11.85
N LEU A 401 31.92 15.64 12.76
CA LEU A 401 30.61 14.98 12.73
C LEU A 401 29.46 15.98 12.91
N ASP A 402 29.56 16.92 13.85
CA ASP A 402 28.56 17.96 14.06
C ASP A 402 28.39 18.84 12.82
N THR A 403 29.49 19.17 12.13
CA THR A 403 29.48 19.93 10.87
C THR A 403 28.75 19.18 9.75
N LEU A 404 29.00 17.87 9.65
CA LEU A 404 28.31 17.00 8.70
C LEU A 404 26.82 16.87 9.04
N LEU A 405 26.48 16.66 10.32
CA LEU A 405 25.10 16.58 10.80
C LEU A 405 24.31 17.88 10.57
N ASP A 406 24.94 19.06 10.69
CA ASP A 406 24.31 20.35 10.35
C ASP A 406 24.05 20.46 8.84
N THR A 407 25.01 20.02 8.02
CA THR A 407 24.87 20.00 6.55
C THR A 407 23.73 19.06 6.11
N LEU A 408 23.66 17.86 6.69
CA LEU A 408 22.52 16.96 6.50
C LEU A 408 21.23 17.52 7.09
N GLY A 409 21.30 18.27 8.19
CA GLY A 409 20.17 18.99 8.75
C GLY A 409 19.56 19.99 7.76
N LYS A 410 20.41 20.74 7.04
CA LYS A 410 20.00 21.65 5.97
C LYS A 410 19.38 20.89 4.80
N SER A 411 19.99 19.80 4.33
CA SER A 411 19.44 19.00 3.23
C SER A 411 18.09 18.35 3.58
N VAL A 412 17.92 17.89 4.83
CA VAL A 412 16.62 17.42 5.36
C VAL A 412 15.60 18.55 5.37
N ALA A 413 15.98 19.76 5.77
CA ALA A 413 15.09 20.91 5.78
C ALA A 413 14.65 21.31 4.35
N GLU A 414 15.57 21.30 3.38
CA GLU A 414 15.28 21.53 1.97
C GLU A 414 14.35 20.45 1.39
N ALA A 415 14.63 19.18 1.68
CA ALA A 415 13.76 18.06 1.27
C ALA A 415 12.35 18.19 1.87
N ARG A 416 12.25 18.59 3.14
CA ARG A 416 10.96 18.84 3.82
C ARG A 416 10.21 19.99 3.18
N HIS A 417 10.90 21.08 2.84
CA HIS A 417 10.29 22.19 2.13
C HIS A 417 9.75 21.75 0.76
N GLY A 418 10.52 20.95 0.02
CA GLY A 418 10.07 20.34 -1.24
C GLY A 418 8.83 19.46 -1.06
N ALA A 419 8.81 18.59 -0.04
CA ALA A 419 7.65 17.77 0.29
C ALA A 419 6.42 18.62 0.63
N ASP A 420 6.56 19.65 1.46
CA ASP A 420 5.46 20.58 1.76
C ASP A 420 4.94 21.29 0.50
N THR A 421 5.80 21.63 -0.46
CA THR A 421 5.35 22.24 -1.72
C THR A 421 4.59 21.25 -2.60
N SER A 422 5.06 20.00 -2.70
CA SER A 422 4.37 18.94 -3.43
C SER A 422 3.03 18.59 -2.77
N ASP A 423 2.97 18.54 -1.43
CA ASP A 423 1.73 18.28 -0.68
C ASP A 423 0.70 19.42 -0.88
N ARG A 424 1.14 20.69 -0.94
CA ARG A 424 0.25 21.81 -1.30
C ARG A 424 -0.26 21.69 -2.74
N ALA A 425 0.61 21.38 -3.69
CA ALA A 425 0.21 21.20 -5.09
C ALA A 425 -0.77 20.03 -5.25
N LEU A 426 -0.60 18.95 -4.48
CA LEU A 426 -1.53 17.83 -4.42
C LEU A 426 -2.90 18.29 -3.90
N ALA A 427 -2.95 19.03 -2.79
CA ALA A 427 -4.20 19.54 -2.23
C ALA A 427 -4.93 20.50 -3.20
N ASP A 428 -4.19 21.34 -3.91
CA ASP A 428 -4.74 22.22 -4.95
C ASP A 428 -5.33 21.41 -6.13
N ALA A 429 -4.64 20.35 -6.56
CA ALA A 429 -5.12 19.45 -7.60
C ALA A 429 -6.37 18.66 -7.17
N GLU A 430 -6.42 18.18 -5.92
CA GLU A 430 -7.61 17.52 -5.34
C GLU A 430 -8.82 18.47 -5.36
N THR A 431 -8.61 19.71 -4.90
CA THR A 431 -9.65 20.75 -4.89
C THR A 431 -10.13 21.09 -6.30
N ALA A 432 -9.23 21.10 -7.29
CA ALA A 432 -9.58 21.35 -8.69
C ALA A 432 -10.45 20.21 -9.26
N VAL A 433 -10.11 18.96 -8.98
CA VAL A 433 -10.91 17.79 -9.38
C VAL A 433 -12.29 17.82 -8.73
N GLU A 434 -12.37 18.06 -7.42
CA GLU A 434 -13.64 18.11 -6.70
C GLU A 434 -14.57 19.22 -7.25
N ASN A 435 -14.02 20.39 -7.54
CA ASN A 435 -14.78 21.48 -8.15
C ASN A 435 -15.31 21.13 -9.54
N GLU A 436 -14.51 20.44 -10.36
CA GLU A 436 -14.93 20.01 -11.68
C GLU A 436 -16.00 18.90 -11.62
N GLU A 437 -15.87 17.94 -10.71
CA GLU A 437 -16.89 16.92 -10.46
C GLU A 437 -18.21 17.55 -9.99
N ARG A 438 -18.15 18.55 -9.11
CA ARG A 438 -19.33 19.31 -8.67
C ARG A 438 -20.01 20.04 -9.83
N ARG A 439 -19.24 20.74 -10.68
CA ARG A 439 -19.77 21.41 -11.88
C ARG A 439 -20.45 20.42 -12.83
N ARG A 440 -19.84 19.24 -13.02
CA ARG A 440 -20.39 18.14 -13.84
C ARG A 440 -21.69 17.58 -13.27
N ALA A 441 -21.74 17.30 -11.97
CA ALA A 441 -22.95 16.82 -11.30
C ALA A 441 -24.10 17.84 -11.39
N GLU A 442 -23.79 19.13 -11.24
CA GLU A 442 -24.77 20.20 -11.41
C GLU A 442 -25.28 20.28 -12.86
N ALA A 443 -24.38 20.20 -13.84
CA ALA A 443 -24.73 20.18 -15.25
C ALA A 443 -25.59 18.96 -15.62
N GLU A 444 -25.32 17.78 -15.05
CA GLU A 444 -26.12 16.58 -15.25
C GLU A 444 -27.52 16.73 -14.65
N ALA A 445 -27.64 17.25 -13.43
CA ALA A 445 -28.92 17.50 -12.78
C ALA A 445 -29.77 18.53 -13.55
N LEU A 446 -29.15 19.60 -14.04
CA LEU A 446 -29.80 20.59 -14.90
C LEU A 446 -30.24 19.99 -16.23
N SER A 447 -29.39 19.17 -16.86
CA SER A 447 -29.71 18.46 -18.10
C SER A 447 -30.89 17.49 -17.93
N GLU A 448 -30.98 16.78 -16.80
CA GLU A 448 -32.11 15.92 -16.49
C GLU A 448 -33.41 16.73 -16.32
N ARG A 449 -33.33 17.83 -15.55
CA ARG A 449 -34.47 18.74 -15.36
C ARG A 449 -34.95 19.30 -16.70
N GLN A 450 -34.02 19.72 -17.55
CA GLN A 450 -34.31 20.20 -18.90
C GLN A 450 -35.01 19.14 -19.75
N ARG A 451 -34.53 17.89 -19.71
CA ARG A 451 -35.13 16.77 -20.43
C ARG A 451 -36.57 16.52 -19.96
N GLY A 452 -36.80 16.59 -18.64
CA GLY A 452 -38.13 16.49 -18.05
C GLY A 452 -39.08 17.59 -18.55
N LEU A 453 -38.64 18.86 -18.54
CA LEU A 453 -39.43 19.98 -19.06
C LEU A 453 -39.72 19.84 -20.57
N ARG A 454 -38.73 19.40 -21.36
CA ARG A 454 -38.92 19.13 -22.79
C ARG A 454 -39.94 18.00 -23.03
N GLY A 455 -39.98 16.99 -22.17
CA GLY A 455 -41.02 15.96 -22.19
C GLY A 455 -42.42 16.52 -21.91
N GLN A 456 -42.55 17.45 -20.96
CA GLN A 456 -43.82 18.11 -20.64
C GLN A 456 -44.35 19.00 -21.77
N LEU A 457 -43.51 19.44 -22.71
CA LEU A 457 -43.95 20.22 -23.87
C LEU A 457 -44.78 19.41 -24.88
N GLN A 458 -44.64 18.08 -24.91
CA GLN A 458 -45.29 17.26 -25.94
C GLN A 458 -46.82 17.27 -25.77
N GLU A 459 -47.30 17.06 -24.55
CA GLU A 459 -48.74 16.92 -24.27
C GLU A 459 -49.52 18.23 -24.61
N PRO A 460 -49.12 19.43 -24.15
CA PRO A 460 -49.80 20.67 -24.54
C PRO A 460 -49.77 20.93 -26.04
N ARG A 461 -48.67 20.57 -26.75
CA ARG A 461 -48.59 20.72 -28.21
C ARG A 461 -49.59 19.83 -28.93
N GLU A 462 -49.74 18.59 -28.47
CA GLU A 462 -50.74 17.66 -29.00
C GLU A 462 -52.16 18.14 -28.71
N ARG A 463 -52.43 18.63 -27.49
CA ARG A 463 -53.73 19.22 -27.14
C ARG A 463 -54.07 20.42 -28.01
N ILE A 464 -53.14 21.36 -28.23
CA ILE A 464 -53.34 22.50 -29.16
C ILE A 464 -53.67 22.00 -30.56
N LYS A 465 -52.95 21.00 -31.07
CA LYS A 465 -53.18 20.47 -32.43
C LYS A 465 -54.58 19.87 -32.54
N LEU A 466 -55.01 19.09 -31.55
CA LEU A 466 -56.34 18.48 -31.51
C LEU A 466 -57.44 19.54 -31.39
N ARG A 467 -57.29 20.50 -30.49
CA ARG A 467 -58.25 21.60 -30.28
C ARG A 467 -58.39 22.48 -31.53
N LYS A 468 -57.28 22.79 -32.22
CA LYS A 468 -57.30 23.50 -33.51
C LYS A 468 -58.06 22.74 -34.58
N LEU A 469 -57.86 21.43 -34.68
CA LEU A 469 -58.63 20.60 -35.60
C LEU A 469 -60.13 20.65 -35.27
N GLY A 470 -60.49 20.59 -33.99
CA GLY A 470 -61.87 20.76 -33.53
C GLY A 470 -62.45 22.14 -33.91
N LEU A 471 -61.69 23.21 -33.70
CA LEU A 471 -62.07 24.57 -34.12
C LEU A 471 -62.33 24.66 -35.62
N ASP A 472 -61.46 24.08 -36.44
CA ASP A 472 -61.62 24.08 -37.89
C ASP A 472 -62.87 23.29 -38.32
N GLN A 473 -63.17 22.17 -37.67
CA GLN A 473 -64.39 21.39 -37.90
C GLN A 473 -65.65 22.15 -37.50
N ILE A 474 -65.66 22.80 -36.33
CA ILE A 474 -66.80 23.60 -35.85
C ILE A 474 -67.04 24.77 -36.81
N ARG A 475 -66.00 25.55 -37.13
CA ARG A 475 -66.10 26.69 -38.06
C ARG A 475 -66.55 26.25 -39.45
N GLY A 476 -66.06 25.10 -39.94
CA GLY A 476 -66.50 24.50 -41.19
C GLY A 476 -67.98 24.10 -41.16
N THR A 477 -68.44 23.54 -40.04
CA THR A 477 -69.84 23.16 -39.81
C THR A 477 -70.74 24.41 -39.75
N CYS A 478 -70.37 25.44 -38.99
CA CYS A 478 -71.11 26.71 -38.94
C CYS A 478 -71.27 27.32 -40.34
N ARG A 479 -70.19 27.33 -41.14
CA ARG A 479 -70.22 27.84 -42.52
C ARG A 479 -71.15 27.02 -43.42
N ARG A 480 -71.18 25.70 -43.25
CA ARG A 480 -72.09 24.82 -43.98
C ARG A 480 -73.55 25.10 -43.63
N ILE A 481 -73.89 25.12 -42.33
CA ILE A 481 -75.24 25.43 -41.85
C ILE A 481 -75.70 26.78 -42.41
N TYR A 482 -74.83 27.79 -42.36
CA TYR A 482 -75.12 29.13 -42.87
C TYR A 482 -75.38 29.15 -44.38
N ASN A 483 -74.56 28.45 -45.16
CA ASN A 483 -74.72 28.36 -46.61
C ASN A 483 -76.02 27.63 -46.98
N ASP A 484 -76.31 26.50 -46.31
CA ASP A 484 -77.51 25.70 -46.57
C ASP A 484 -78.77 26.52 -46.26
N PHE A 485 -78.78 27.25 -45.14
CA PHE A 485 -79.86 28.16 -44.77
C PHE A 485 -80.04 29.31 -45.77
N ASN A 486 -78.95 29.92 -46.25
CA ASN A 486 -78.98 30.96 -47.27
C ASN A 486 -79.59 30.48 -48.59
N VAL A 487 -79.30 29.24 -48.99
CA VAL A 487 -79.89 28.61 -50.18
C VAL A 487 -81.40 28.43 -49.99
N GLN A 488 -81.84 27.84 -48.88
CA GLN A 488 -83.26 27.66 -48.57
C GLN A 488 -84.02 29.00 -48.57
N MET A 489 -83.47 30.01 -47.90
CA MET A 489 -84.03 31.36 -47.84
C MET A 489 -84.20 32.00 -49.23
N ARG A 490 -83.20 31.82 -50.10
CA ARG A 490 -83.26 32.31 -51.48
C ARG A 490 -84.37 31.62 -52.27
N ASP A 491 -84.48 30.30 -52.15
CA ASP A 491 -85.48 29.51 -52.86
C ASP A 491 -86.91 29.94 -52.46
N TYR A 492 -87.14 30.17 -51.16
CA TYR A 492 -88.40 30.71 -50.67
C TYR A 492 -88.70 32.12 -51.17
N LEU A 493 -87.71 33.01 -51.13
CA LEU A 493 -87.89 34.39 -51.58
C LEU A 493 -88.19 34.50 -53.06
N VAL A 494 -87.55 33.69 -53.92
CA VAL A 494 -87.82 33.63 -55.36
C VAL A 494 -89.26 33.16 -55.62
N ARG A 495 -89.82 32.26 -54.81
CA ARG A 495 -91.22 31.82 -54.91
C ARG A 495 -92.20 32.88 -54.42
N ILE A 496 -91.91 33.50 -53.27
CA ILE A 496 -92.88 34.33 -52.54
C ILE A 496 -92.96 35.77 -53.07
N VAL A 497 -91.83 36.39 -53.38
CA VAL A 497 -91.78 37.82 -53.75
C VAL A 497 -92.56 38.17 -55.02
N PRO A 498 -92.52 37.37 -56.10
CA PRO A 498 -93.33 37.64 -57.28
C PRO A 498 -94.83 37.68 -56.96
N LEU A 499 -95.29 36.84 -56.03
CA LEU A 499 -96.71 36.74 -55.68
C LEU A 499 -97.21 38.01 -54.96
N PHE A 500 -96.41 38.57 -54.06
CA PHE A 500 -96.77 39.81 -53.34
C PHE A 500 -96.50 41.10 -54.11
N THR A 501 -95.85 41.02 -55.27
CA THR A 501 -95.45 42.21 -56.06
C THR A 501 -96.02 42.24 -57.47
N GLU A 502 -97.00 41.39 -57.78
CA GLU A 502 -97.60 41.23 -59.12
C GLU A 502 -96.54 40.88 -60.19
N GLY A 503 -95.48 40.18 -59.77
CA GLY A 503 -94.37 39.80 -60.64
C GLY A 503 -93.47 40.96 -61.09
N ARG A 504 -93.58 42.16 -60.47
CA ARG A 504 -92.70 43.32 -60.73
C ARG A 504 -91.25 43.05 -60.32
N TYR A 505 -91.04 42.29 -59.25
CA TYR A 505 -89.72 41.88 -58.79
C TYR A 505 -89.61 40.35 -58.82
N ARG A 506 -88.69 39.82 -59.63
CA ARG A 506 -88.52 38.36 -59.83
C ARG A 506 -87.13 37.84 -59.49
N HIS A 507 -86.14 38.72 -59.52
CA HIS A 507 -84.77 38.37 -59.23
C HIS A 507 -84.35 39.04 -57.94
N LEU A 508 -83.88 38.23 -57.01
CA LEU A 508 -83.43 38.65 -55.69
C LEU A 508 -82.00 38.17 -55.48
N LYS A 509 -81.24 38.98 -54.77
CA LYS A 509 -79.90 38.64 -54.29
C LYS A 509 -79.89 38.80 -52.78
N ILE A 510 -79.34 37.80 -52.10
CA ILE A 510 -79.11 37.81 -50.66
C ILE A 510 -77.60 37.67 -50.50
N ASP A 511 -76.97 38.60 -49.79
CA ASP A 511 -75.55 38.52 -49.47
C ASP A 511 -75.27 37.71 -48.20
N ASP A 512 -73.98 37.55 -47.88
CA ASP A 512 -73.52 36.82 -46.71
C ASP A 512 -73.88 37.52 -45.39
N GLU A 513 -74.48 38.71 -45.42
CA GLU A 513 -75.02 39.45 -44.27
C GLU A 513 -76.57 39.52 -44.27
N PHE A 514 -77.24 38.70 -45.10
CA PHE A 514 -78.69 38.68 -45.34
C PHE A 514 -79.28 40.01 -45.81
N LYS A 515 -78.48 40.87 -46.46
CA LYS A 515 -79.04 42.02 -47.16
C LYS A 515 -79.73 41.53 -48.43
N VAL A 516 -81.00 41.86 -48.52
CA VAL A 516 -81.83 41.50 -49.66
C VAL A 516 -81.80 42.66 -50.65
N GLN A 517 -81.39 42.37 -51.88
CA GLN A 517 -81.46 43.27 -53.01
C GLN A 517 -82.44 42.70 -54.03
N VAL A 518 -83.24 43.55 -54.65
CA VAL A 518 -84.19 43.15 -55.69
C VAL A 518 -83.81 43.81 -57.01
N PHE A 519 -83.90 43.06 -58.10
CA PHE A 519 -83.68 43.61 -59.44
C PHE A 519 -84.88 44.45 -59.85
N SER A 520 -84.66 45.75 -60.07
CA SER A 520 -85.68 46.66 -60.57
C SER A 520 -85.56 46.79 -62.08
N ASN A 521 -86.57 46.35 -62.81
CA ASN A 521 -86.62 46.51 -64.27
C ASN A 521 -86.59 47.99 -64.70
N ASP A 522 -87.16 48.89 -63.86
CA ASP A 522 -87.23 50.33 -64.14
C ASP A 522 -85.85 51.00 -64.02
N LYS A 523 -85.00 50.51 -63.11
CA LYS A 523 -83.63 51.03 -62.90
C LYS A 523 -82.57 50.18 -63.60
N ASN A 524 -82.95 49.02 -64.15
CA ASN A 524 -82.07 48.01 -64.74
C ASN A 524 -80.87 47.61 -63.84
N ASP A 525 -81.09 47.61 -62.52
CA ASP A 525 -80.06 47.30 -61.51
C ASP A 525 -80.69 46.68 -60.26
N PHE A 526 -79.87 46.05 -59.43
CA PHE A 526 -80.24 45.62 -58.09
C PHE A 526 -80.32 46.83 -57.15
N VAL A 527 -81.46 46.96 -56.48
CA VAL A 527 -81.68 48.01 -55.49
C VAL A 527 -81.89 47.40 -54.11
N GLU A 528 -81.41 48.12 -53.10
CA GLU A 528 -81.69 47.80 -51.71
C GLU A 528 -83.18 48.03 -51.42
N LEU A 529 -83.73 47.27 -50.45
CA LEU A 529 -85.15 47.36 -50.10
C LEU A 529 -85.52 48.79 -49.67
N GLU A 530 -84.61 49.49 -49.02
CA GLU A 530 -84.75 50.85 -48.50
C GLU A 530 -84.95 51.90 -49.60
N GLU A 531 -84.49 51.62 -50.82
CA GLU A 531 -84.66 52.52 -51.98
C GLU A 531 -86.00 52.38 -52.68
N LEU A 532 -86.84 51.43 -52.24
CA LEU A 532 -88.13 51.15 -52.85
C LEU A 532 -89.23 52.04 -52.28
N SER A 533 -90.36 52.12 -52.99
CA SER A 533 -91.56 52.79 -52.46
C SER A 533 -91.97 52.19 -51.12
N SER A 534 -92.51 53.00 -50.21
CA SER A 534 -92.90 52.57 -48.85
C SER A 534 -93.84 51.36 -48.83
N GLY A 535 -94.75 51.26 -49.81
CA GLY A 535 -95.65 50.09 -49.95
C GLY A 535 -94.92 48.84 -50.45
N THR A 536 -94.06 48.98 -51.48
CA THR A 536 -93.27 47.85 -52.02
C THR A 536 -92.27 47.33 -50.99
N HIS A 537 -91.61 48.24 -50.27
CA HIS A 537 -90.71 47.91 -49.18
C HIS A 537 -91.40 47.01 -48.15
N ARG A 538 -92.63 47.36 -47.71
CA ARG A 538 -93.38 46.57 -46.72
C ARG A 538 -93.83 45.20 -47.25
N GLN A 539 -94.24 45.10 -48.52
CA GLN A 539 -94.57 43.82 -49.16
C GLN A 539 -93.36 42.88 -49.21
N LEU A 540 -92.19 43.41 -49.57
CA LEU A 540 -90.95 42.63 -49.60
C LEU A 540 -90.48 42.25 -48.20
N VAL A 541 -90.59 43.15 -47.22
CA VAL A 541 -90.30 42.84 -45.81
C VAL A 541 -91.22 41.73 -45.29
N LEU A 542 -92.51 41.73 -45.64
CA LEU A 542 -93.43 40.64 -45.33
C LEU A 542 -93.00 39.33 -46.01
N GLY A 543 -92.67 39.36 -47.31
CA GLY A 543 -92.18 38.19 -48.05
C GLY A 543 -90.90 37.60 -47.45
N VAL A 544 -89.96 38.44 -47.01
CA VAL A 544 -88.73 37.98 -46.35
C VAL A 544 -89.00 37.37 -44.98
N ARG A 545 -89.96 37.92 -44.22
CA ARG A 545 -90.37 37.32 -42.94
C ARG A 545 -91.02 35.96 -43.12
N LEU A 546 -91.84 35.80 -44.15
CA LEU A 546 -92.46 34.52 -44.48
C LEU A 546 -91.43 33.50 -44.93
N ALA A 547 -90.49 33.89 -45.81
CA ALA A 547 -89.38 33.04 -46.21
C ALA A 547 -88.50 32.63 -45.02
N LEU A 548 -88.22 33.56 -44.10
CA LEU A 548 -87.48 33.30 -42.86
C LEU A 548 -88.22 32.32 -41.96
N SER A 549 -89.50 32.55 -41.72
CA SER A 549 -90.33 31.63 -40.94
C SER A 549 -90.32 30.24 -41.54
N GLN A 550 -90.42 30.12 -42.87
CA GLN A 550 -90.45 28.83 -43.53
C GLN A 550 -89.09 28.12 -43.52
N ALA A 551 -88.01 28.80 -43.87
CA ALA A 551 -86.67 28.23 -43.80
C ALA A 551 -86.31 27.79 -42.37
N MET A 552 -86.84 28.46 -41.34
CA MET A 552 -86.70 28.03 -39.96
C MET A 552 -87.53 26.79 -39.61
N VAL A 553 -88.77 26.71 -40.11
CA VAL A 553 -89.62 25.53 -39.92
C VAL A 553 -88.95 24.31 -40.53
N ASP A 554 -88.46 24.40 -41.77
CA ASP A 554 -87.70 23.34 -42.44
C ASP A 554 -86.45 22.92 -41.65
N ALA A 555 -85.75 23.89 -41.06
CA ALA A 555 -84.51 23.63 -40.32
C ALA A 555 -84.71 22.97 -38.95
N GLN A 556 -85.87 23.17 -38.30
CA GLN A 556 -86.10 22.70 -36.92
C GLN A 556 -87.22 21.67 -36.74
N SER A 557 -88.25 21.63 -37.60
CA SER A 557 -89.50 20.92 -37.30
C SER A 557 -90.10 20.23 -38.52
N HIS A 558 -90.67 19.04 -38.31
CA HIS A 558 -91.44 18.32 -39.32
C HIS A 558 -92.86 18.15 -38.76
N GLY A 559 -93.75 19.11 -39.03
CA GLY A 559 -95.12 19.10 -38.52
C GLY A 559 -95.94 20.31 -38.96
N ALA A 560 -97.27 20.22 -38.80
CA ALA A 560 -98.21 21.27 -39.17
C ALA A 560 -98.02 22.53 -38.29
N GLN A 561 -97.71 23.67 -38.92
CA GLN A 561 -97.45 24.94 -38.26
C GLN A 561 -98.65 25.89 -38.34
N SER A 562 -98.66 26.86 -37.42
CA SER A 562 -99.60 27.98 -37.42
C SER A 562 -98.88 29.31 -37.54
N MET A 563 -99.39 30.22 -38.38
CA MET A 563 -98.87 31.56 -38.55
C MET A 563 -99.85 32.58 -37.97
N ILE A 564 -99.36 33.57 -37.21
CA ILE A 564 -100.17 34.66 -36.67
C ILE A 564 -99.59 35.99 -37.16
N LEU A 565 -100.39 36.75 -37.88
CA LEU A 565 -100.03 38.04 -38.46
C LEU A 565 -100.82 39.16 -37.77
N ASP A 566 -100.12 39.98 -36.98
CA ASP A 566 -100.70 41.14 -36.29
C ASP A 566 -100.52 42.41 -37.13
N GLU A 567 -101.62 42.96 -37.63
CA GLU A 567 -101.72 44.13 -38.50
C GLU A 567 -100.75 44.10 -39.71
N PRO A 568 -100.72 43.01 -40.52
CA PRO A 568 -99.78 42.91 -41.64
C PRO A 568 -100.05 43.94 -42.76
N PHE A 569 -101.24 44.55 -42.76
CA PHE A 569 -101.78 45.33 -43.89
C PHE A 569 -101.88 46.84 -43.65
N ALA A 570 -101.43 47.37 -42.51
CA ALA A 570 -101.67 48.77 -42.09
C ALA A 570 -101.26 49.87 -43.09
N PHE A 571 -100.54 49.55 -44.18
CA PHE A 571 -100.09 50.48 -45.21
C PHE A 571 -100.24 49.92 -46.64
N PHE A 572 -101.03 48.86 -46.79
CA PHE A 572 -101.32 48.26 -48.08
C PHE A 572 -102.56 48.95 -48.66
N ASP A 573 -102.57 49.17 -49.98
CA ASP A 573 -103.82 49.53 -50.65
C ASP A 573 -104.72 48.28 -50.76
N ARG A 574 -106.01 48.50 -51.03
CA ARG A 574 -107.03 47.44 -51.08
C ARG A 574 -106.66 46.28 -51.98
N GLU A 575 -106.09 46.59 -53.15
CA GLU A 575 -105.72 45.59 -54.14
C GLU A 575 -104.58 44.70 -53.63
N ARG A 576 -103.57 45.31 -52.99
CA ARG A 576 -102.47 44.58 -52.35
C ARG A 576 -102.94 43.70 -51.19
N ILE A 577 -103.92 44.13 -50.39
CA ILE A 577 -104.48 43.33 -49.28
C ILE A 577 -105.15 42.07 -49.81
N ARG A 578 -106.05 42.23 -50.79
CA ARG A 578 -106.77 41.13 -51.44
C ARG A 578 -105.82 40.08 -52.01
N GLN A 579 -104.83 40.53 -52.79
CA GLN A 579 -103.82 39.64 -53.39
C GLN A 579 -102.97 38.91 -52.34
N THR A 580 -102.57 39.62 -51.28
CA THR A 580 -101.76 39.01 -50.21
C THR A 580 -102.56 37.92 -49.49
N LEU A 581 -103.83 38.19 -49.17
CA LEU A 581 -104.74 37.21 -48.55
C LEU A 581 -105.02 35.99 -49.45
N GLU A 582 -105.21 36.18 -50.76
CA GLU A 582 -105.36 35.07 -51.71
C GLU A 582 -104.11 34.21 -51.83
N THR A 583 -102.94 34.82 -51.69
CA THR A 583 -101.65 34.14 -51.86
C THR A 583 -101.20 33.44 -50.60
N LEU A 584 -101.46 33.99 -49.41
CA LEU A 584 -100.96 33.50 -48.12
C LEU A 584 -101.14 31.98 -47.90
N PRO A 585 -102.29 31.35 -48.24
CA PRO A 585 -102.45 29.90 -48.12
C PRO A 585 -101.55 29.07 -49.03
N THR A 586 -101.04 29.66 -50.12
CA THR A 586 -100.18 28.98 -51.12
C THR A 586 -98.68 29.13 -50.83
N VAL A 587 -98.33 29.90 -49.78
CA VAL A 587 -96.94 30.25 -49.44
C VAL A 587 -96.16 29.01 -48.99
N SER A 588 -96.78 28.11 -48.23
CA SER A 588 -96.16 26.88 -47.73
C SER A 588 -97.23 25.81 -47.47
N ASP A 589 -96.90 24.56 -47.80
CA ASP A 589 -97.77 23.40 -47.53
C ASP A 589 -97.72 22.98 -46.05
N GLU A 590 -96.75 23.47 -45.28
CA GLU A 590 -96.56 23.14 -43.86
C GLU A 590 -97.34 24.08 -42.93
N ILE A 591 -97.67 25.29 -43.40
CA ILE A 591 -98.50 26.25 -42.66
C ILE A 591 -99.97 25.87 -42.82
N SER A 592 -100.44 25.03 -41.91
CA SER A 592 -101.82 24.52 -41.91
C SER A 592 -102.86 25.52 -41.43
N GLN A 593 -102.45 26.55 -40.67
CA GLN A 593 -103.37 27.53 -40.08
C GLN A 593 -102.77 28.94 -40.13
N ILE A 594 -103.53 29.90 -40.65
CA ILE A 594 -103.11 31.30 -40.75
C ILE A 594 -104.14 32.18 -40.03
N TRP A 595 -103.68 32.89 -38.99
CA TRP A 595 -104.43 33.88 -38.26
C TRP A 595 -104.00 35.27 -38.71
N VAL A 596 -104.97 36.11 -39.08
CA VAL A 596 -104.71 37.50 -39.44
C VAL A 596 -105.53 38.40 -38.52
N ILE A 597 -104.87 39.34 -37.87
CA ILE A 597 -105.48 40.35 -37.01
C ILE A 597 -105.35 41.68 -37.74
N SER A 598 -106.46 42.34 -38.04
CA SER A 598 -106.43 43.70 -38.60
C SER A 598 -107.68 44.50 -38.24
N GLN A 599 -107.59 45.83 -38.29
CA GLN A 599 -108.70 46.73 -37.97
C GLN A 599 -109.81 46.70 -39.03
N GLU A 600 -109.44 46.55 -40.30
CA GLU A 600 -110.36 46.54 -41.43
C GLU A 600 -109.94 45.45 -42.41
N PHE A 601 -110.90 44.60 -42.79
CA PHE A 601 -110.77 43.65 -43.88
C PHE A 601 -111.78 44.02 -44.97
N ASP A 602 -111.29 44.41 -46.15
CA ASP A 602 -112.17 44.67 -47.31
C ASP A 602 -112.35 43.37 -48.10
N GLU A 603 -113.61 42.94 -48.27
CA GLU A 603 -114.13 41.91 -49.20
C GLU A 603 -113.27 40.63 -49.40
N ALA A 604 -112.55 40.18 -48.38
CA ALA A 604 -111.76 38.95 -48.42
C ALA A 604 -112.52 37.77 -47.81
N SER A 605 -112.39 36.59 -48.43
CA SER A 605 -112.99 35.34 -47.95
C SER A 605 -112.10 34.73 -46.86
N PHE A 606 -112.57 34.69 -45.63
CA PHE A 606 -111.93 34.01 -44.51
C PHE A 606 -112.74 32.77 -44.10
N ASP A 607 -112.07 31.71 -43.66
CA ASP A 607 -112.75 30.51 -43.14
C ASP A 607 -113.45 30.75 -41.78
N LEU A 608 -112.93 31.71 -41.00
CA LEU A 608 -113.45 32.09 -39.70
C LEU A 608 -113.08 33.54 -39.37
N HIS A 609 -114.07 34.37 -39.07
CA HIS A 609 -113.91 35.74 -38.61
C HIS A 609 -114.24 35.84 -37.11
N LEU A 610 -113.31 36.39 -36.32
CA LEU A 610 -113.48 36.62 -34.89
C LEU A 610 -113.52 38.12 -34.60
N ALA A 611 -114.69 38.64 -34.26
CA ALA A 611 -114.83 40.06 -33.92
C ALA A 611 -114.55 40.31 -32.44
N CYS A 612 -113.52 41.10 -32.16
CA CYS A 612 -113.17 41.57 -30.82
C CYS A 612 -113.78 42.96 -30.57
N ARG A 613 -114.52 43.13 -29.47
CA ARG A 613 -115.04 44.45 -29.05
C ARG A 613 -114.55 44.81 -27.66
N ARG A 614 -114.36 46.11 -27.43
CA ARG A 614 -113.81 46.62 -26.16
C ARG A 614 -114.77 46.47 -24.98
N ASP A 615 -116.06 46.35 -25.26
CA ASP A 615 -117.18 46.31 -24.31
C ASP A 615 -117.70 44.90 -24.02
N SER A 616 -117.05 43.86 -24.55
CA SER A 616 -117.51 42.47 -24.47
C SER A 616 -116.36 41.50 -24.19
N ASP A 617 -116.52 40.67 -23.16
CA ASP A 617 -115.59 39.57 -22.84
C ASP A 617 -115.88 38.29 -23.65
N THR A 618 -116.85 38.33 -24.57
CA THR A 618 -117.18 37.23 -25.48
C THR A 618 -116.70 37.52 -26.90
N LEU A 619 -115.99 36.55 -27.50
CA LEU A 619 -115.59 36.57 -28.90
C LEU A 619 -116.76 36.13 -29.79
N ILE A 620 -117.08 36.93 -30.80
CA ILE A 620 -118.13 36.59 -31.77
C ILE A 620 -117.45 35.94 -32.98
N ALA A 621 -117.73 34.66 -33.18
CA ALA A 621 -117.28 33.89 -34.33
C ALA A 621 -118.34 33.90 -35.44
N SER A 622 -117.94 34.27 -36.65
CA SER A 622 -118.75 34.16 -37.87
C SER A 622 -117.92 33.49 -38.96
N ALA A 623 -118.46 32.45 -39.60
CA ALA A 623 -117.86 31.84 -40.78
C ALA A 623 -118.31 32.56 -42.04
#